data_AF-A0A9Y1FNF6-F1
#
_entry.id   AF-A0A9Y1FNF6-F1
#
_cell.length_a   1.000
_cell.length_b   1.000
_cell.length_c   1.000
_cell.angle_alpha   90.00
_cell.angle_beta   90.00
_cell.angle_gamma   90.00
#
_symmetry.space_group_name_H-M   'P 1'
#
loop_
_entity.id
_entity.type
_entity.pdbx_description
1 polymer ?
#
loop_
_entity_poly.entity_id
_entity_poly.type
_entity_poly.pdbx_seq_one_letter_code
_entity_poly.pdbx_strand_id
1 'polypeptide(L)'
;MSEDYIKNDDRVLIVFDNRRRWIRKVEENKKFHCNKGFFEFNDIIGKPYGLSIITNKGIKLFIYKPILTDYLHHFEFKSQIIYPKDLGYIILNSGIKPGTRIIEAGTGSGALTSVLAMYVQPSGHVFTYEVREQAHNIAKKNIEKLGLGLSDHITFKLADVKQGFEEKNVDCVFLDLADPWEIIPYAKESLKPSGIITLFIPTTNQLEKTYTSLKANNFTEIKAIELLEREMQLKENAIRPKTWQYVAHTGYLMFARKTEFSDD
;
A
#
# COMPACT_ATOMS: atom_id res chain seq x y z
N MET A 1 12.16 -2.51 27.57
CA MET A 1 11.82 -2.77 26.16
C MET A 1 11.80 -4.28 26.01
N SER A 2 10.65 -4.89 25.72
CA SER A 2 10.58 -6.34 25.50
C SER A 2 11.34 -6.67 24.22
N GLU A 3 12.36 -7.52 24.29
CA GLU A 3 13.00 -8.07 23.11
C GLU A 3 11.96 -8.86 22.32
N ASP A 4 11.80 -8.52 21.03
CA ASP A 4 10.89 -9.20 20.13
C ASP A 4 11.64 -10.42 19.55
N TYR A 5 11.29 -11.60 20.04
CA TYR A 5 11.91 -12.87 19.66
C TYR A 5 11.14 -13.54 18.53
N ILE A 6 11.87 -14.16 17.62
CA ILE A 6 11.31 -14.94 16.51
C ILE A 6 10.64 -16.20 17.06
N LYS A 7 9.38 -16.43 16.70
CA LYS A 7 8.61 -17.62 17.06
C LYS A 7 8.29 -18.45 15.84
N ASN A 8 7.78 -19.66 16.08
CA ASN A 8 7.16 -20.44 15.03
C ASN A 8 5.97 -19.67 14.44
N ASP A 9 5.71 -19.86 13.15
CA ASP A 9 4.67 -19.19 12.37
C ASP A 9 4.87 -17.68 12.12
N ASP A 10 5.86 -17.04 12.74
CA ASP A 10 6.23 -15.66 12.43
C ASP A 10 6.72 -15.53 10.98
N ARG A 11 6.62 -14.32 10.44
CA ARG A 11 7.29 -13.97 9.19
C ARG A 11 8.62 -13.28 9.47
N VAL A 12 9.64 -13.69 8.72
CA VAL A 12 10.99 -13.11 8.77
C VAL A 12 11.39 -12.59 7.41
N LEU A 13 12.10 -11.46 7.40
CA LEU A 13 12.79 -10.94 6.23
C LEU A 13 14.23 -11.44 6.29
N ILE A 14 14.62 -12.23 5.31
CA ILE A 14 15.97 -12.75 5.14
C ILE A 14 16.68 -11.90 4.08
N VAL A 15 17.79 -11.25 4.44
CA VAL A 15 18.52 -10.33 3.57
C VAL A 15 19.95 -10.81 3.37
N PHE A 16 20.37 -10.90 2.10
CA PHE A 16 21.78 -10.97 1.74
C PHE A 16 22.30 -9.61 1.27
N ASP A 17 21.54 -8.96 0.38
CA ASP A 17 21.80 -7.60 -0.11
C ASP A 17 20.51 -6.94 -0.61
N ASN A 18 20.63 -5.75 -1.20
CA ASN A 18 19.48 -4.97 -1.71
C ASN A 18 18.64 -5.70 -2.77
N ARG A 19 19.20 -6.67 -3.51
CA ARG A 19 18.49 -7.41 -4.58
C ARG A 19 18.00 -8.77 -4.11
N ARG A 20 18.67 -9.36 -3.11
CA ARG A 20 18.47 -10.73 -2.66
C ARG A 20 17.88 -10.70 -1.25
N ARG A 21 16.56 -10.60 -1.22
CA ARG A 21 15.73 -10.47 -0.04
C ARG A 21 14.56 -11.45 -0.16
N TRP A 22 14.18 -12.10 0.93
CA TRP A 22 13.09 -13.07 0.94
C TRP A 22 12.25 -12.92 2.19
N ILE A 23 10.93 -12.89 2.04
CA ILE A 23 10.01 -13.08 3.17
C ILE A 23 9.63 -14.55 3.25
N ARG A 24 9.78 -15.13 4.44
CA ARG A 24 9.41 -16.52 4.71
C ARG A 24 8.68 -16.64 6.03
N LYS A 25 7.71 -17.55 6.06
CA LYS A 25 7.11 -18.03 7.30
C LYS A 25 8.10 -18.98 7.98
N VAL A 26 8.34 -18.76 9.26
CA VAL A 26 9.19 -19.62 10.09
C VAL A 26 8.39 -20.88 10.41
N GLU A 27 8.98 -22.03 10.11
CA GLU A 27 8.36 -23.33 10.36
C GLU A 27 9.40 -24.23 11.02
N GLU A 28 9.09 -24.68 12.24
CA GLU A 28 9.94 -25.57 13.02
C GLU A 28 10.32 -26.82 12.21
N ASN A 29 11.56 -27.28 12.35
CA ASN A 29 12.13 -28.44 11.65
C ASN A 29 12.18 -28.31 10.12
N LYS A 30 11.93 -27.11 9.55
CA LYS A 30 12.15 -26.82 8.13
C LYS A 30 13.43 -26.02 7.89
N LYS A 31 13.87 -26.06 6.63
CA LYS A 31 15.07 -25.36 6.14
C LYS A 31 14.67 -24.24 5.19
N PHE A 32 15.33 -23.10 5.32
CA PHE A 32 15.32 -22.08 4.28
C PHE A 32 16.38 -22.40 3.24
N HIS A 33 16.01 -22.50 1.97
CA HIS A 33 16.94 -22.73 0.86
C HIS A 33 17.02 -21.51 -0.07
N CYS A 34 18.24 -21.13 -0.45
CA CYS A 34 18.50 -20.14 -1.48
C CYS A 34 19.79 -20.45 -2.25
N ASN A 35 20.11 -19.66 -3.28
CA ASN A 35 21.35 -19.80 -4.03
C ASN A 35 22.62 -19.56 -3.17
N LYS A 36 22.49 -19.01 -1.97
CA LYS A 36 23.58 -18.81 -0.99
C LYS A 36 23.73 -19.95 0.02
N GLY A 37 22.97 -21.02 -0.12
CA GLY A 37 22.96 -22.15 0.82
C GLY A 37 21.65 -22.23 1.58
N PHE A 38 21.68 -22.94 2.71
CA PHE A 38 20.54 -23.11 3.59
C PHE A 38 20.92 -22.90 5.07
N PHE A 39 19.91 -22.68 5.90
CA PHE A 39 19.98 -22.75 7.36
C PHE A 39 18.65 -23.36 7.90
N GLU A 40 18.66 -23.87 9.13
CA GLU A 40 17.47 -24.46 9.76
C GLU A 40 16.69 -23.38 10.52
N PHE A 41 15.37 -23.35 10.41
CA PHE A 41 14.58 -22.35 11.13
C PHE A 41 14.73 -22.47 12.66
N ASN A 42 15.03 -23.67 13.16
CA ASN A 42 15.36 -23.90 14.56
C ASN A 42 16.58 -23.08 15.01
N ASP A 43 17.49 -22.70 14.08
CA ASP A 43 18.64 -21.86 14.39
C ASP A 43 18.26 -20.40 14.69
N ILE A 44 17.05 -19.97 14.36
CA ILE A 44 16.58 -18.58 14.56
C ILE A 44 15.40 -18.48 15.51
N ILE A 45 14.62 -19.54 15.72
CA ILE A 45 13.52 -19.57 16.70
C ILE A 45 14.08 -19.30 18.10
N GLY A 46 13.39 -18.44 18.86
CA GLY A 46 13.79 -18.01 20.20
C GLY A 46 14.90 -16.95 20.22
N LYS A 47 15.41 -16.52 19.05
CA LYS A 47 16.42 -15.44 18.95
C LYS A 47 15.77 -14.10 18.61
N PRO A 48 16.40 -12.98 19.01
CA PRO A 48 15.86 -11.65 18.70
C PRO A 48 15.95 -11.35 17.21
N TYR A 49 14.98 -10.59 16.69
CA TYR A 49 15.10 -10.00 15.35
C TYR A 49 16.34 -9.09 15.24
N GLY A 50 16.87 -8.94 14.03
CA GLY A 50 18.11 -8.19 13.76
C GLY A 50 19.38 -9.04 13.84
N LEU A 51 19.27 -10.35 14.08
CA LEU A 51 20.42 -11.25 14.11
C LEU A 51 21.01 -11.50 12.71
N SER A 52 22.24 -12.03 12.69
CA SER A 52 22.82 -12.64 11.49
C SER A 52 22.94 -14.16 11.65
N ILE A 53 22.75 -14.89 10.55
CA ILE A 53 22.92 -16.35 10.48
C ILE A 53 23.93 -16.71 9.39
N ILE A 54 24.70 -17.78 9.61
CA ILE A 54 25.65 -18.30 8.62
C ILE A 54 25.02 -19.53 7.98
N THR A 55 24.93 -19.53 6.66
CA THR A 55 24.45 -20.68 5.88
C THR A 55 25.49 -21.81 5.86
N ASN A 56 25.07 -23.00 5.43
CA ASN A 56 25.96 -24.15 5.22
C ASN A 56 27.14 -23.89 4.26
N LYS A 57 27.10 -22.82 3.46
CA LYS A 57 28.19 -22.39 2.56
C LYS A 57 29.10 -21.31 3.18
N GLY A 58 28.96 -21.02 4.47
CA GLY A 58 29.71 -19.96 5.15
C GLY A 58 29.26 -18.53 4.82
N ILE A 59 28.12 -18.37 4.14
CA ILE A 59 27.61 -17.05 3.72
C ILE A 59 26.71 -16.48 4.81
N LYS A 60 26.98 -15.24 5.23
CA LYS A 60 26.19 -14.51 6.24
C LYS A 60 24.91 -13.93 5.62
N LEU A 61 23.78 -14.12 6.30
CA LEU A 61 22.48 -13.51 6.03
C LEU A 61 22.01 -12.75 7.25
N PHE A 62 21.13 -11.78 7.07
CA PHE A 62 20.52 -10.98 8.14
C PHE A 62 19.03 -11.27 8.23
N ILE A 63 18.52 -11.36 9.46
CA ILE A 63 17.13 -11.71 9.76
C ILE A 63 16.46 -10.53 10.42
N TYR A 64 15.48 -9.92 9.75
CA TYR A 64 14.74 -8.76 10.25
C TYR A 64 13.26 -9.08 10.40
N LYS A 65 12.59 -8.28 11.22
CA LYS A 65 11.13 -8.23 11.22
C LYS A 65 10.70 -7.51 9.95
N PRO A 66 9.91 -8.13 9.06
CA PRO A 66 9.47 -7.48 7.84
C PRO A 66 8.63 -6.25 8.17
N ILE A 67 8.87 -5.16 7.44
CA ILE A 67 7.96 -4.00 7.40
C ILE A 67 7.06 -4.06 6.17
N LEU A 68 6.01 -3.25 6.13
CA LEU A 68 5.03 -3.27 5.03
C LEU A 68 5.68 -3.12 3.65
N THR A 69 6.67 -2.23 3.50
CA THR A 69 7.35 -2.04 2.22
C THR A 69 8.11 -3.28 1.76
N ASP A 70 8.58 -4.14 2.68
CA ASP A 70 9.20 -5.42 2.32
C ASP A 70 8.18 -6.39 1.70
N TYR A 71 6.94 -6.37 2.21
CA TYR A 71 5.84 -7.17 1.68
C TYR A 71 5.42 -6.73 0.28
N LEU A 72 5.39 -5.41 0.03
CA LEU A 72 5.02 -4.87 -1.28
C LEU A 72 5.90 -5.44 -2.39
N HIS A 73 7.20 -5.64 -2.16
CA HIS A 73 8.10 -6.27 -3.15
C HIS A 73 7.75 -7.72 -3.53
N HIS A 74 6.88 -8.40 -2.78
CA HIS A 74 6.47 -9.78 -3.00
C HIS A 74 5.10 -9.93 -3.66
N PHE A 75 4.41 -8.83 -3.99
CA PHE A 75 3.15 -8.88 -4.71
C PHE A 75 3.34 -9.35 -6.15
N GLU A 76 2.41 -10.18 -6.64
CA GLU A 76 2.29 -10.46 -8.07
C GLU A 76 1.64 -9.24 -8.74
N PHE A 77 2.46 -8.40 -9.37
CA PHE A 77 1.99 -7.21 -10.06
C PHE A 77 1.51 -7.55 -11.48
N LYS A 78 0.22 -7.34 -11.75
CA LYS A 78 -0.34 -7.28 -13.11
C LYS A 78 -0.74 -5.86 -13.54
N SER A 79 -0.82 -4.93 -12.59
CA SER A 79 -1.09 -3.52 -12.83
C SER A 79 0.07 -2.67 -12.31
N GLN A 80 0.11 -1.42 -12.77
CA GLN A 80 0.97 -0.41 -12.15
C GLN A 80 0.61 -0.27 -10.67
N ILE A 81 1.61 0.00 -9.83
CA ILE A 81 1.43 0.25 -8.40
C ILE A 81 1.70 1.70 -8.04
N ILE A 82 1.06 2.14 -6.96
CA ILE A 82 1.42 3.37 -6.26
C ILE A 82 2.70 3.10 -5.46
N TYR A 83 3.71 3.94 -5.67
CA TYR A 83 5.02 3.76 -5.06
C TYR A 83 4.98 4.09 -3.56
N PRO A 84 5.86 3.49 -2.72
CA PRO A 84 5.91 3.79 -1.29
C PRO A 84 6.01 5.28 -0.94
N LYS A 85 6.75 6.06 -1.74
CA LYS A 85 6.85 7.53 -1.59
C LYS A 85 5.47 8.21 -1.65
N ASP A 86 4.61 7.74 -2.54
CA ASP A 86 3.28 8.29 -2.77
C ASP A 86 2.30 7.76 -1.71
N LEU A 87 2.40 6.47 -1.36
CA LEU A 87 1.60 5.85 -0.31
C LEU A 87 1.74 6.56 1.04
N GLY A 88 2.97 6.85 1.47
CA GLY A 88 3.19 7.58 2.73
C GLY A 88 2.53 8.97 2.72
N TYR A 89 2.62 9.68 1.59
CA TYR A 89 2.00 10.98 1.43
C TYR A 89 0.46 10.90 1.37
N ILE A 90 -0.07 9.88 0.70
CA ILE A 90 -1.51 9.56 0.64
C ILE A 90 -2.06 9.34 2.03
N ILE A 91 -1.44 8.47 2.84
CA ILE A 91 -1.90 8.15 4.20
C ILE A 91 -2.00 9.42 5.04
N LEU A 92 -0.94 10.24 5.03
CA LEU A 92 -0.88 11.48 5.78
C LEU A 92 -1.94 12.49 5.33
N ASN A 93 -2.08 12.73 4.04
CA ASN A 93 -2.95 13.78 3.49
C ASN A 93 -4.42 13.37 3.41
N SER A 94 -4.71 12.07 3.49
CA SER A 94 -6.07 11.53 3.57
C SER A 94 -6.61 11.44 5.00
N GLY A 95 -5.81 11.82 6.01
CA GLY A 95 -6.19 11.75 7.42
C GLY A 95 -6.44 10.32 7.93
N ILE A 96 -5.83 9.34 7.27
CA ILE A 96 -6.03 7.92 7.58
C ILE A 96 -5.35 7.60 8.91
N LYS A 97 -6.11 6.97 9.80
CA LYS A 97 -5.69 6.58 11.14
C LYS A 97 -6.47 5.34 11.61
N PRO A 98 -6.11 4.74 12.76
CA PRO A 98 -6.93 3.69 13.37
C PRO A 98 -8.41 4.09 13.47
N GLY A 99 -9.31 3.23 13.00
CA GLY A 99 -10.75 3.49 12.99
C GLY A 99 -11.32 4.13 11.72
N THR A 100 -10.48 4.59 10.79
CA THR A 100 -10.94 5.20 9.54
C THR A 100 -11.69 4.19 8.66
N ARG A 101 -12.85 4.59 8.14
CA ARG A 101 -13.61 3.86 7.11
C ARG A 101 -13.28 4.43 5.73
N ILE A 102 -12.80 3.59 4.84
CA ILE A 102 -12.29 4.00 3.53
C ILE A 102 -13.04 3.26 2.43
N ILE A 103 -13.48 3.97 1.40
CA ILE A 103 -13.83 3.36 0.11
C ILE A 103 -12.60 3.45 -0.80
N GLU A 104 -12.23 2.35 -1.41
CA GLU A 104 -11.20 2.29 -2.46
C GLU A 104 -11.87 1.81 -3.75
N ALA A 105 -11.65 2.52 -4.86
CA ALA A 105 -12.08 2.07 -6.18
C ALA A 105 -10.86 1.90 -7.08
N GLY A 106 -10.73 0.71 -7.67
CA GLY A 106 -9.53 0.26 -8.35
C GLY A 106 -8.64 -0.60 -7.44
N THR A 107 -9.17 -1.73 -6.94
CA THR A 107 -8.41 -2.65 -6.06
C THR A 107 -7.12 -3.15 -6.70
N GLY A 108 -7.12 -3.39 -8.01
CA GLY A 108 -5.93 -3.79 -8.76
C GLY A 108 -5.29 -5.08 -8.20
N SER A 109 -4.03 -5.01 -7.81
CA SER A 109 -3.29 -6.14 -7.21
C SER A 109 -3.45 -6.26 -5.69
N GLY A 110 -4.17 -5.35 -5.03
CA GLY A 110 -4.36 -5.29 -3.59
C GLY A 110 -3.21 -4.62 -2.80
N ALA A 111 -2.24 -4.02 -3.50
CA ALA A 111 -1.09 -3.37 -2.85
C ALA A 111 -1.54 -2.15 -2.00
N LEU A 112 -2.28 -1.21 -2.60
CA LEU A 112 -2.86 -0.07 -1.89
C LEU A 112 -3.82 -0.54 -0.78
N THR A 113 -4.76 -1.43 -1.12
CA THR A 113 -5.70 -2.05 -0.18
C THR A 113 -4.99 -2.59 1.07
N SER A 114 -3.86 -3.31 0.90
CA SER A 114 -3.11 -3.87 2.03
C SER A 114 -2.51 -2.80 2.94
N VAL A 115 -2.04 -1.69 2.35
CA VAL A 115 -1.51 -0.54 3.10
C VAL A 115 -2.64 0.11 3.88
N LEU A 116 -3.74 0.43 3.21
CA LEU A 116 -4.92 1.04 3.85
C LEU A 116 -5.41 0.17 5.01
N ALA A 117 -5.60 -1.13 4.79
CA ALA A 117 -6.07 -2.08 5.79
C ALA A 117 -5.15 -2.16 7.01
N MET A 118 -3.84 -2.03 6.84
CA MET A 118 -2.89 -2.02 7.95
C MET A 118 -3.01 -0.75 8.80
N TYR A 119 -3.25 0.42 8.19
CA TYR A 119 -3.31 1.69 8.91
C TYR A 119 -4.66 1.98 9.57
N VAL A 120 -5.74 1.35 9.10
CA VAL A 120 -7.08 1.52 9.69
C VAL A 120 -7.32 0.63 10.90
N GLN A 121 -6.49 -0.39 11.12
CA GLN A 121 -6.56 -1.26 12.30
C GLN A 121 -6.45 -0.49 13.62
N PRO A 122 -7.02 -1.01 14.73
CA PRO A 122 -7.76 -2.28 14.83
C PRO A 122 -9.27 -2.16 14.62
N SER A 123 -9.80 -0.96 14.36
CA SER A 123 -11.25 -0.70 14.39
C SER A 123 -11.81 -0.04 13.12
N GLY A 124 -10.97 0.21 12.12
CA GLY A 124 -11.39 0.76 10.83
C GLY A 124 -11.57 -0.32 9.78
N HIS A 125 -11.96 0.09 8.57
CA HIS A 125 -12.37 -0.84 7.52
C HIS A 125 -12.16 -0.25 6.13
N VAL A 126 -11.73 -1.08 5.18
CA VAL A 126 -11.56 -0.74 3.77
C VAL A 126 -12.61 -1.47 2.93
N PHE A 127 -13.44 -0.72 2.23
CA PHE A 127 -14.40 -1.24 1.26
C PHE A 127 -13.80 -1.04 -0.14
N THR A 128 -13.31 -2.10 -0.75
CA THR A 128 -12.56 -2.04 -2.01
C THR A 128 -13.38 -2.58 -3.17
N TYR A 129 -13.48 -1.80 -4.23
CA TYR A 129 -14.26 -2.09 -5.43
C TYR A 129 -13.35 -2.32 -6.64
N GLU A 130 -13.60 -3.42 -7.35
CA GLU A 130 -12.94 -3.74 -8.62
C GLU A 130 -13.96 -4.36 -9.55
N VAL A 131 -13.98 -3.93 -10.81
CA VAL A 131 -14.94 -4.41 -11.81
C VAL A 131 -14.44 -5.67 -12.52
N ARG A 132 -13.11 -5.87 -12.59
CA ARG A 132 -12.49 -7.01 -13.26
C ARG A 132 -12.30 -8.16 -12.29
N GLU A 133 -13.05 -9.23 -12.49
CA GLU A 133 -13.00 -10.44 -11.66
C GLU A 133 -11.59 -11.01 -11.48
N GLN A 134 -10.78 -11.00 -12.55
CA GLN A 134 -9.40 -11.48 -12.48
C GLN A 134 -8.55 -10.67 -11.48
N ALA A 135 -8.65 -9.34 -11.50
CA ALA A 135 -7.90 -8.47 -10.59
C ALA A 135 -8.40 -8.63 -9.15
N HIS A 136 -9.73 -8.68 -8.97
CA HIS A 136 -10.38 -8.94 -7.68
C HIS A 136 -9.86 -10.23 -7.01
N ASN A 137 -9.79 -11.33 -7.76
CA ASN A 137 -9.30 -12.61 -7.25
C ASN A 137 -7.79 -12.59 -6.94
N ILE A 138 -6.99 -11.86 -7.75
CA ILE A 138 -5.56 -11.67 -7.48
C ILE A 138 -5.34 -10.89 -6.20
N ALA A 139 -6.09 -9.81 -5.97
CA ALA A 139 -5.96 -8.99 -4.78
C ALA A 139 -6.26 -9.79 -3.51
N LYS A 140 -7.35 -10.57 -3.48
CA LYS A 140 -7.68 -11.48 -2.38
C LYS A 140 -6.53 -12.44 -2.09
N LYS A 141 -6.04 -13.14 -3.12
CA LYS A 141 -4.93 -14.09 -2.99
C LYS A 141 -3.65 -13.42 -2.48
N ASN A 142 -3.32 -12.23 -2.96
CA ASN A 142 -2.13 -11.50 -2.51
C ASN A 142 -2.25 -11.12 -1.03
N ILE A 143 -3.41 -10.59 -0.61
CA ILE A 143 -3.66 -10.19 0.78
C ILE A 143 -3.66 -11.40 1.72
N GLU A 144 -4.25 -12.53 1.33
CA GLU A 144 -4.17 -13.78 2.09
C GLU A 144 -2.72 -14.29 2.22
N LYS A 145 -1.94 -14.23 1.12
CA LYS A 145 -0.51 -14.60 1.13
C LYS A 145 0.33 -13.74 2.08
N LEU A 146 -0.04 -12.46 2.26
CA LEU A 146 0.60 -11.60 3.26
C LEU A 146 0.42 -12.13 4.67
N GLY A 147 -0.70 -12.83 4.93
CA GLY A 147 -1.10 -13.44 6.20
C GLY A 147 -0.85 -12.57 7.42
N LEU A 148 -1.10 -11.28 7.28
CA LEU A 148 -1.07 -10.28 8.34
C LEU A 148 -2.46 -10.10 8.99
N GLY A 149 -3.42 -11.00 8.73
CA GLY A 149 -4.79 -10.89 9.22
C GLY A 149 -5.57 -9.70 8.66
N LEU A 150 -5.15 -9.12 7.53
CA LEU A 150 -5.78 -7.89 7.00
C LEU A 150 -7.21 -8.10 6.51
N SER A 151 -7.57 -9.35 6.17
CA SER A 151 -8.89 -9.69 5.62
C SER A 151 -10.05 -9.27 6.52
N ASP A 152 -9.84 -9.24 7.83
CA ASP A 152 -10.88 -8.83 8.81
C ASP A 152 -11.24 -7.34 8.70
N HIS A 153 -10.36 -6.54 8.09
CA HIS A 153 -10.52 -5.11 7.87
C HIS A 153 -10.82 -4.74 6.42
N ILE A 154 -11.13 -5.72 5.57
CA ILE A 154 -11.34 -5.50 4.13
C ILE A 154 -12.63 -6.18 3.67
N THR A 155 -13.48 -5.42 3.01
CA THR A 155 -14.61 -5.96 2.24
C THR A 155 -14.33 -5.76 0.76
N PHE A 156 -14.15 -6.87 0.04
CA PHE A 156 -13.95 -6.85 -1.41
C PHE A 156 -15.29 -6.92 -2.14
N LYS A 157 -15.49 -6.02 -3.10
CA LYS A 157 -16.71 -5.94 -3.93
C LYS A 157 -16.37 -6.00 -5.41
N LEU A 158 -16.88 -7.04 -6.06
CA LEU A 158 -16.80 -7.18 -7.52
C LEU A 158 -17.98 -6.42 -8.14
N ALA A 159 -17.80 -5.12 -8.36
CA ALA A 159 -18.88 -4.23 -8.80
C ALA A 159 -18.33 -3.03 -9.58
N ASP A 160 -19.18 -2.45 -10.43
CA ASP A 160 -18.87 -1.21 -11.14
C ASP A 160 -19.26 0.01 -10.31
N VAL A 161 -18.28 0.83 -9.95
CA VAL A 161 -18.46 2.04 -9.15
C VAL A 161 -19.21 3.14 -9.88
N LYS A 162 -19.44 3.02 -11.20
CA LYS A 162 -20.35 3.91 -11.95
C LYS A 162 -21.81 3.77 -11.51
N GLN A 163 -22.14 2.70 -10.78
CA GLN A 163 -23.46 2.51 -10.15
C GLN A 163 -23.53 3.11 -8.73
N GLY A 164 -22.45 3.75 -8.28
CA GLY A 164 -22.31 4.33 -6.95
C GLY A 164 -21.74 3.36 -5.92
N PHE A 165 -21.74 3.81 -4.65
CA PHE A 165 -21.24 3.04 -3.52
C PHE A 165 -22.35 2.76 -2.52
N GLU A 166 -22.33 1.56 -1.93
CA GLU A 166 -23.27 1.16 -0.88
C GLU A 166 -22.96 1.85 0.45
N GLU A 167 -21.68 2.10 0.73
CA GLU A 167 -21.26 2.72 1.99
C GLU A 167 -21.56 4.22 2.01
N LYS A 168 -22.13 4.66 3.13
CA LYS A 168 -22.33 6.08 3.43
C LYS A 168 -21.57 6.47 4.70
N ASN A 169 -21.35 7.77 4.84
CA ASN A 169 -20.62 8.39 5.96
C ASN A 169 -19.22 7.81 6.17
N VAL A 170 -18.49 7.57 5.07
CA VAL A 170 -17.08 7.15 5.14
C VAL A 170 -16.16 8.36 5.34
N ASP A 171 -15.00 8.13 5.92
CA ASP A 171 -14.03 9.18 6.22
C ASP A 171 -13.24 9.61 4.98
N CYS A 172 -12.93 8.64 4.11
CA CYS A 172 -12.11 8.84 2.92
C CYS A 172 -12.63 8.01 1.74
N VAL A 173 -12.55 8.56 0.53
CA VAL A 173 -12.73 7.84 -0.74
C VAL A 173 -11.43 7.95 -1.53
N PHE A 174 -10.85 6.82 -1.90
CA PHE A 174 -9.66 6.74 -2.73
C PHE A 174 -10.00 6.20 -4.13
N LEU A 175 -9.63 6.94 -5.17
CA LEU A 175 -9.89 6.57 -6.56
C LEU A 175 -8.57 6.39 -7.34
N ASP A 176 -8.33 5.17 -7.83
CA ASP A 176 -7.26 4.82 -8.78
C ASP A 176 -7.90 4.23 -10.05
N LEU A 177 -8.46 5.10 -10.88
CA LEU A 177 -9.28 4.75 -12.05
C LEU A 177 -8.83 5.54 -13.28
N ALA A 178 -9.22 5.06 -14.47
CA ALA A 178 -8.92 5.77 -15.72
C ALA A 178 -9.72 7.07 -15.89
N ASP A 179 -10.95 7.08 -15.38
CA ASP A 179 -11.98 8.11 -15.53
C ASP A 179 -12.61 8.52 -14.18
N PRO A 180 -11.80 8.95 -13.19
CA PRO A 180 -12.29 9.20 -11.85
C PRO A 180 -13.31 10.35 -11.77
N TRP A 181 -13.29 11.30 -12.71
CA TRP A 181 -14.23 12.43 -12.77
C TRP A 181 -15.70 12.01 -12.87
N GLU A 182 -15.99 10.82 -13.41
CA GLU A 182 -17.36 10.28 -13.48
C GLU A 182 -17.83 9.75 -12.12
N ILE A 183 -16.90 9.43 -11.21
CA ILE A 183 -17.18 8.79 -9.92
C ILE A 183 -17.29 9.82 -8.78
N ILE A 184 -16.81 11.05 -9.00
CA ILE A 184 -16.80 12.13 -8.01
C ILE A 184 -18.19 12.42 -7.41
N PRO A 185 -19.29 12.48 -8.19
CA PRO A 185 -20.63 12.68 -7.61
C PRO A 185 -20.98 11.59 -6.58
N TYR A 186 -20.77 10.31 -6.94
CA TYR A 186 -21.05 9.18 -6.06
C TYR A 186 -20.13 9.14 -4.83
N ALA A 187 -18.86 9.54 -5.00
CA ALA A 187 -17.92 9.68 -3.89
C ALA A 187 -18.40 10.74 -2.90
N LYS A 188 -18.91 11.88 -3.39
CA LYS A 188 -19.46 12.95 -2.54
C LYS A 188 -20.64 12.48 -1.70
N GLU A 189 -21.56 11.71 -2.28
CA GLU A 189 -22.70 11.15 -1.54
C GLU A 189 -22.28 10.21 -0.42
N SER A 190 -21.16 9.52 -0.60
CA SER A 190 -20.68 8.47 0.29
C SER A 190 -19.82 9.02 1.44
N LEU A 191 -19.12 10.12 1.18
CA LEU A 191 -18.31 10.82 2.18
C LEU A 191 -19.18 11.48 3.26
N LYS A 192 -18.72 11.40 4.52
CA LYS A 192 -19.25 12.26 5.60
C LYS A 192 -18.87 13.74 5.35
N PRO A 193 -19.55 14.71 5.99
CA PRO A 193 -19.10 16.10 5.98
C PRO A 193 -17.64 16.22 6.44
N SER A 194 -16.84 17.05 5.78
CA SER A 194 -15.37 17.14 5.96
C SER A 194 -14.56 15.90 5.56
N GLY A 195 -15.22 14.87 4.98
CA GLY A 195 -14.55 13.70 4.41
C GLY A 195 -13.62 14.07 3.25
N ILE A 196 -12.59 13.24 3.04
CA ILE A 196 -11.54 13.50 2.05
C ILE A 196 -11.71 12.61 0.83
N ILE A 197 -11.62 13.19 -0.35
CA ILE A 197 -11.42 12.44 -1.59
C ILE A 197 -9.95 12.51 -1.98
N THR A 198 -9.35 11.35 -2.27
CA THR A 198 -7.96 11.21 -2.69
C THR A 198 -7.92 10.49 -4.03
N LEU A 199 -7.15 11.03 -4.99
CA LEU A 199 -7.08 10.49 -6.33
C LEU A 199 -5.63 10.33 -6.78
N PHE A 200 -5.35 9.22 -7.46
CA PHE A 200 -4.08 8.99 -8.16
C PHE A 200 -4.31 9.15 -9.67
N ILE A 201 -3.60 10.08 -10.30
CA ILE A 201 -3.87 10.51 -11.69
C ILE A 201 -2.59 10.48 -12.52
N PRO A 202 -2.47 9.68 -13.60
CA PRO A 202 -1.20 9.56 -14.32
C PRO A 202 -0.94 10.64 -15.38
N THR A 203 -1.95 11.43 -15.80
CA THR A 203 -1.77 12.44 -16.85
C THR A 203 -2.37 13.79 -16.50
N THR A 204 -1.81 14.87 -17.03
CA THR A 204 -2.28 16.24 -16.80
C THR A 204 -3.68 16.48 -17.38
N ASN A 205 -4.04 15.86 -18.51
CA ASN A 205 -5.39 15.95 -19.06
C ASN A 205 -6.45 15.32 -18.15
N GLN A 206 -6.13 14.18 -17.53
CA GLN A 206 -7.00 13.58 -16.51
C GLN A 206 -7.06 14.45 -15.27
N LEU A 207 -5.95 15.10 -14.89
CA LEU A 207 -5.87 16.01 -13.76
C LEU A 207 -6.82 17.20 -13.93
N GLU A 208 -6.81 17.83 -15.11
CA GLU A 208 -7.69 18.94 -15.47
C GLU A 208 -9.17 18.53 -15.42
N LYS A 209 -9.54 17.41 -16.06
CA LYS A 209 -10.93 16.89 -16.02
C LYS A 209 -11.40 16.61 -14.60
N THR A 210 -10.52 16.00 -13.79
CA THR A 210 -10.80 15.69 -12.39
C THR A 210 -11.02 16.95 -11.56
N TYR A 211 -10.15 17.96 -11.72
CA TYR A 211 -10.30 19.25 -11.07
C TYR A 211 -11.63 19.93 -11.39
N THR A 212 -12.00 19.96 -12.68
CA THR A 212 -13.28 20.54 -13.13
C THR A 212 -14.47 19.81 -12.50
N SER A 213 -14.43 18.48 -12.43
CA SER A 213 -15.50 17.69 -11.80
C SER A 213 -15.56 17.89 -10.27
N LEU A 214 -14.42 17.99 -9.58
CA LEU A 214 -14.38 18.34 -8.15
C LEU A 214 -15.03 19.70 -7.89
N LYS A 215 -14.72 20.71 -8.70
CA LYS A 215 -15.30 22.05 -8.61
C LYS A 215 -16.80 22.04 -8.87
N ALA A 216 -17.26 21.35 -9.91
CA ALA A 216 -18.68 21.22 -10.23
C ALA A 216 -19.48 20.51 -9.12
N ASN A 217 -18.82 19.63 -8.37
CA ASN A 217 -19.39 18.94 -7.22
C ASN A 217 -19.10 19.64 -5.88
N ASN A 218 -18.71 20.92 -5.87
CA ASN A 218 -18.48 21.74 -4.67
C ASN A 218 -17.50 21.13 -3.65
N PHE A 219 -16.47 20.43 -4.11
CA PHE A 219 -15.33 20.14 -3.25
C PHE A 219 -14.48 21.40 -3.03
N THR A 220 -13.89 21.54 -1.84
CA THR A 220 -12.98 22.64 -1.49
C THR A 220 -11.61 22.09 -1.07
N GLU A 221 -10.66 22.99 -0.76
CA GLU A 221 -9.29 22.62 -0.39
C GLU A 221 -8.63 21.69 -1.42
N ILE A 222 -8.91 21.93 -2.70
CA ILE A 222 -8.42 21.10 -3.79
C ILE A 222 -6.93 21.38 -3.98
N LYS A 223 -6.11 20.34 -3.90
CA LYS A 223 -4.67 20.40 -4.15
C LYS A 223 -4.23 19.25 -5.03
N ALA A 224 -3.27 19.52 -5.91
CA ALA A 224 -2.62 18.53 -6.77
C ALA A 224 -1.10 18.59 -6.56
N ILE A 225 -0.46 17.43 -6.37
CA ILE A 225 0.93 17.32 -5.96
C ILE A 225 1.61 16.20 -6.74
N GLU A 226 2.86 16.41 -7.14
CA GLU A 226 3.74 15.38 -7.66
C GLU A 226 4.93 15.22 -6.70
N LEU A 227 5.34 13.97 -6.45
CA LEU A 227 6.50 13.66 -5.61
C LEU A 227 7.65 13.12 -6.43
N LEU A 228 8.80 13.80 -6.35
CA LEU A 228 10.06 13.38 -6.97
C LEU A 228 10.97 12.76 -5.91
N GLU A 229 11.33 11.49 -6.08
CA GLU A 229 12.23 10.76 -5.18
C GLU A 229 13.57 10.48 -5.88
N ARG A 230 14.66 11.02 -5.33
CA ARG A 230 16.01 10.88 -5.89
C ARG A 230 16.91 10.10 -4.94
N GLU A 231 17.13 8.82 -5.24
CA GLU A 231 17.99 7.96 -4.44
C GLU A 231 19.48 8.36 -4.58
N MET A 232 20.19 8.37 -3.45
CA MET A 232 21.62 8.63 -3.39
C MET A 232 22.41 7.32 -3.48
N GLN A 233 23.43 7.30 -4.32
CA GLN A 233 24.46 6.27 -4.27
C GLN A 233 25.29 6.48 -3.00
N LEU A 234 25.32 5.48 -2.13
CA LEU A 234 26.12 5.47 -0.92
C LEU A 234 27.33 4.55 -1.15
N LYS A 235 28.40 5.14 -1.69
CA LYS A 235 29.71 4.49 -1.82
C LYS A 235 30.75 5.43 -1.27
N GLU A 236 31.66 4.90 -0.45
CA GLU A 236 32.78 5.66 0.10
C GLU A 236 33.50 6.44 -1.02
N ASN A 237 33.79 7.72 -0.76
CA ASN A 237 34.40 8.65 -1.72
C ASN A 237 33.64 8.84 -3.05
N ALA A 238 32.38 8.40 -3.13
CA ALA A 238 31.55 8.46 -4.33
C ALA A 238 30.06 8.63 -3.98
N ILE A 239 29.76 9.43 -2.95
CA ILE A 239 28.39 9.80 -2.57
C ILE A 239 27.86 10.82 -3.58
N ARG A 240 26.80 10.46 -4.29
CA ARG A 240 26.16 11.30 -5.31
C ARG A 240 24.78 10.74 -5.63
N PRO A 241 23.90 11.47 -6.32
CA PRO A 241 22.66 10.88 -6.80
C PRO A 241 22.94 9.68 -7.73
N LYS A 242 22.10 8.63 -7.62
CA LYS A 242 22.17 7.51 -8.56
C LYS A 242 21.92 8.03 -9.97
N THR A 243 22.79 7.63 -10.90
CA THR A 243 22.71 8.05 -12.32
C THR A 243 21.65 7.26 -13.09
N TRP A 244 21.50 5.99 -12.75
CA TRP A 244 20.59 5.04 -13.41
C TRP A 244 19.50 4.64 -12.41
N GLN A 245 18.28 4.36 -12.90
CA GLN A 245 17.09 3.93 -12.12
C GLN A 245 16.27 5.06 -11.45
N TYR A 246 16.23 6.26 -12.03
CA TYR A 246 15.29 7.29 -11.59
C TYR A 246 13.91 7.11 -12.25
N VAL A 247 12.88 6.93 -11.44
CA VAL A 247 11.48 6.98 -11.91
C VAL A 247 11.09 8.45 -11.99
N ALA A 248 11.04 8.99 -13.22
CA ALA A 248 10.81 10.40 -13.43
C ALA A 248 9.40 10.87 -13.08
N HIS A 249 8.42 10.01 -13.32
CA HIS A 249 7.03 10.28 -13.03
C HIS A 249 6.34 8.98 -12.61
N THR A 250 5.34 9.12 -11.73
CA THR A 250 4.51 8.01 -11.24
C THR A 250 3.05 8.36 -11.47
N GLY A 251 2.63 9.46 -10.87
CA GLY A 251 1.33 10.09 -11.04
C GLY A 251 1.25 11.37 -10.20
N TYR A 252 0.17 12.10 -10.40
CA TYR A 252 -0.25 13.21 -9.58
C TYR A 252 -1.18 12.72 -8.48
N LEU A 253 -0.97 13.22 -7.27
CA LEU A 253 -1.83 13.01 -6.11
C LEU A 253 -2.75 14.21 -5.98
N MET A 254 -4.06 14.00 -6.09
CA MET A 254 -5.04 15.04 -5.89
C MET A 254 -5.86 14.77 -4.63
N PHE A 255 -6.10 15.81 -3.84
CA PHE A 255 -6.88 15.73 -2.61
C PHE A 255 -7.91 16.85 -2.61
N ALA A 256 -9.09 16.59 -2.05
CA ALA A 256 -10.09 17.61 -1.77
C ALA A 256 -10.99 17.23 -0.60
N ARG A 257 -11.73 18.19 -0.05
CA ARG A 257 -12.64 17.99 1.08
C ARG A 257 -14.10 18.19 0.69
N LYS A 258 -14.95 17.28 1.14
CA LYS A 258 -16.41 17.45 1.07
C LYS A 258 -16.81 18.60 1.98
N THR A 259 -17.45 19.60 1.40
CA THR A 259 -17.94 20.79 2.09
C THR A 259 -19.45 20.85 1.95
N GLU A 260 -20.12 21.07 3.08
CA GLU A 260 -21.52 21.47 3.11
C GLU A 260 -21.53 23.00 3.17
N PHE A 261 -22.33 23.63 2.31
CA PHE A 261 -22.46 25.08 2.26
C PHE A 261 -23.71 25.46 3.04
N SER A 262 -23.65 26.56 3.81
CA SER A 262 -24.87 27.14 4.36
C SER A 262 -25.72 27.68 3.21
N ASP A 263 -27.04 27.60 3.37
CA ASP A 263 -27.99 28.33 2.54
C ASP A 263 -27.87 29.82 2.91
N ASP A 264 -26.90 30.51 2.33
CA ASP A 264 -26.79 31.98 2.37
C ASP A 264 -27.60 32.61 1.22
#